data_AF-A0A3P8CRY5-F1
#
_entry.id   AF-A0A3P8CRY5-F1
#
_cell.length_a   1.000
_cell.length_b   1.000
_cell.length_c   1.000
_cell.angle_alpha   90.00
_cell.angle_beta   90.00
_cell.angle_gamma   90.00
#
_symmetry.space_group_name_H-M   'P 1'
#
loop_
_entity.id
_entity.type
_entity.pdbx_description
1 polymer ?
#
loop_
_entity_poly.entity_id
_entity_poly.type
_entity_poly.pdbx_seq_one_letter_code
_entity_poly.pdbx_strand_id
1 'polypeptide(L)'
;MFDIFFILGNHLLYFPTVVLTKDDVVVLCTTLKSICSKEPNICISGIRFLHDVVLKDFPAELFLQRTDFIKNLFRILNEKNLEIIYSATSCLISLCCALITRIYYHLDPNNYVYSSRKLIFLKKWLISFIIRFCTCL
;
A
#
# COMPACT_ATOMS: atom_id res chain seq x y z
N MET A 1 8.55 2.46 15.93
CA MET A 1 8.32 3.23 14.69
C MET A 1 9.60 3.07 13.91
N PHE A 2 9.55 2.37 12.78
CA PHE A 2 10.76 1.88 12.10
C PHE A 2 10.83 2.52 10.72
N ASP A 3 11.96 3.14 10.42
CA ASP A 3 12.29 3.50 9.05
C ASP A 3 12.44 2.23 8.21
N ILE A 4 12.01 2.31 6.95
CA ILE A 4 12.05 1.16 6.06
C ILE A 4 13.25 1.30 5.14
N PHE A 5 14.18 0.36 5.29
CA PHE A 5 15.32 0.20 4.40
C PHE A 5 15.16 -1.05 3.55
N PHE A 6 15.45 -0.95 2.26
CA PHE A 6 15.57 -2.11 1.40
C PHE A 6 16.56 -1.86 0.28
N ILE A 7 17.10 -2.95 -0.25
CA ILE A 7 18.08 -2.94 -1.32
C ILE A 7 17.35 -3.28 -2.63
N LEU A 8 17.45 -2.38 -3.61
CA LEU A 8 16.99 -2.62 -4.97
C LEU A 8 18.19 -2.58 -5.92
N GLY A 9 18.70 -3.76 -6.29
CA GLY A 9 19.96 -3.87 -7.02
C GLY A 9 21.12 -3.38 -6.15
N ASN A 10 21.80 -2.31 -6.58
CA ASN A 10 22.90 -1.68 -5.82
C ASN A 10 22.46 -0.40 -5.08
N HIS A 11 21.16 -0.09 -5.06
CA HIS A 11 20.64 1.11 -4.40
C HIS A 11 20.04 0.76 -3.04
N LEU A 12 20.51 1.43 -1.99
CA LEU A 12 19.85 1.45 -0.69
C LEU A 12 18.73 2.49 -0.75
N LEU A 13 17.50 2.04 -0.59
CA LEU A 13 16.33 2.91 -0.50
C LEU A 13 15.93 3.09 0.96
N TYR A 14 15.56 4.32 1.28
CA TYR A 14 15.14 4.74 2.61
C TYR A 14 13.78 5.43 2.52
N PHE A 15 12.80 4.90 3.24
CA PHE A 15 11.56 5.61 3.50
C PHE A 15 11.57 6.15 4.93
N PRO A 16 11.50 7.48 5.11
CA PRO A 16 11.44 8.05 6.43
C PRO A 16 10.14 7.66 7.12
N THR A 17 10.23 7.54 8.43
CA THR A 17 9.07 7.44 9.31
C THR A 17 8.06 8.56 9.03
N VAL A 18 6.80 8.19 8.80
CA VAL A 18 5.70 9.14 8.57
C VAL A 18 5.12 9.57 9.92
N VAL A 19 5.25 10.86 10.24
CA VAL A 19 4.66 11.44 11.47
C VAL A 19 3.18 11.71 11.22
N LEU A 20 2.33 11.17 12.09
CA LEU A 20 0.88 11.30 12.00
C LEU A 20 0.36 12.25 13.07
N THR A 21 -0.59 13.10 12.71
CA THR A 21 -1.39 13.85 13.66
C THR A 21 -2.40 12.94 14.37
N LYS A 22 -3.05 13.43 15.42
CA LYS A 22 -4.11 12.69 16.10
C LYS A 22 -5.28 12.38 15.15
N ASP A 23 -5.63 13.33 14.30
CA ASP A 23 -6.74 13.19 13.36
C ASP A 23 -6.42 12.15 12.28
N ASP A 24 -5.17 12.13 11.79
CA ASP A 24 -4.72 11.09 10.85
C ASP A 24 -4.86 9.69 11.45
N VAL A 25 -4.46 9.52 12.72
CA VAL A 25 -4.61 8.24 13.42
C VAL A 25 -6.08 7.83 13.51
N VAL A 26 -6.98 8.76 13.82
CA VAL A 26 -8.43 8.48 13.87
C VAL A 26 -8.96 8.06 12.50
N VAL A 27 -8.59 8.76 11.43
CA VAL A 27 -8.99 8.43 10.05
C VAL A 27 -8.50 7.04 9.66
N LEU A 28 -7.23 6.74 9.89
CA LEU A 28 -6.62 5.44 9.57
C LEU A 28 -7.26 4.31 10.38
N CYS A 29 -7.42 4.47 11.69
CA CYS A 29 -8.04 3.45 12.53
C CYS A 29 -9.50 3.19 12.13
N THR A 30 -10.27 4.23 11.81
CA THR A 30 -11.67 4.09 11.39
C THR A 30 -11.77 3.40 10.04
N THR A 31 -10.90 3.77 9.10
CA THR A 31 -10.81 3.12 7.78
C THR A 31 -10.48 1.63 7.91
N LEU A 32 -9.49 1.29 8.74
CA LEU A 32 -9.10 -0.10 8.97
C LEU A 32 -10.25 -0.90 9.61
N LYS A 33 -10.97 -0.32 10.58
CA LYS A 33 -12.16 -0.96 11.17
C LYS A 33 -13.23 -1.25 10.11
N SER A 34 -13.48 -0.32 9.19
CA SER A 34 -14.44 -0.52 8.10
C SER A 34 -14.01 -1.67 7.18
N ILE A 35 -12.73 -1.72 6.78
CA ILE A 35 -12.15 -2.80 5.97
C ILE A 35 -12.27 -4.17 6.67
N CYS A 36 -12.11 -4.21 8.00
CA CYS A 36 -12.24 -5.42 8.80
C CYS A 36 -13.69 -5.80 9.12
N SER A 37 -14.68 -5.00 8.72
CA SER A 37 -16.09 -5.28 8.98
C SER A 37 -16.54 -6.57 8.32
N LYS A 38 -17.39 -7.33 9.02
CA LYS A 38 -18.06 -8.52 8.45
C LYS A 38 -19.23 -8.14 7.53
N GLU A 39 -19.72 -6.91 7.63
CA GLU A 39 -20.78 -6.41 6.76
C GLU A 39 -20.21 -6.04 5.38
N PRO A 40 -20.63 -6.72 4.29
CA PRO A 40 -20.06 -6.54 2.96
C PRO A 40 -20.02 -5.07 2.49
N ASN A 41 -21.11 -4.34 2.69
CA ASN A 41 -21.22 -2.95 2.25
C ASN A 41 -20.25 -2.03 2.99
N ILE A 42 -20.09 -2.23 4.31
CA ILE A 42 -19.15 -1.45 5.12
C ILE A 42 -17.71 -1.76 4.72
N CYS A 43 -17.40 -3.04 4.48
CA CYS A 43 -16.09 -3.47 4.00
C CYS A 43 -15.76 -2.83 2.65
N ILE A 44 -16.65 -2.91 1.66
CA ILE A 44 -16.49 -2.30 0.34
C ILE A 44 -16.30 -0.79 0.46
N SER A 45 -17.13 -0.11 1.24
CA SER A 45 -17.00 1.34 1.48
C SER A 45 -15.65 1.68 2.12
N GLY A 46 -15.17 0.89 3.09
CA GLY A 46 -13.85 1.05 3.69
C GLY A 46 -12.71 0.89 2.69
N ILE A 47 -12.78 -0.13 1.82
CA ILE A 47 -11.77 -0.37 0.78
C ILE A 47 -11.78 0.76 -0.26
N ARG A 48 -12.96 1.21 -0.70
CA ARG A 48 -13.10 2.34 -1.64
C ARG A 48 -12.57 3.63 -1.03
N PHE A 49 -12.89 3.91 0.23
CA PHE A 49 -12.36 5.09 0.92
C PHE A 49 -10.83 5.06 1.05
N LEU A 50 -10.27 3.90 1.41
CA LEU A 50 -8.82 3.70 1.38
C LEU A 50 -8.24 4.02 -0.01
N HIS A 51 -8.83 3.44 -1.06
CA HIS A 51 -8.36 3.60 -2.43
C HIS A 51 -8.45 5.05 -2.96
N ASP A 52 -9.60 5.68 -2.80
CA ASP A 52 -9.93 6.93 -3.47
C ASP A 52 -9.49 8.18 -2.72
N VAL A 53 -9.29 8.07 -1.39
CA VAL A 53 -8.99 9.19 -0.50
C VAL A 53 -7.68 8.94 0.24
N VAL A 54 -7.63 7.92 1.10
CA VAL A 54 -6.51 7.74 2.04
C VAL A 54 -5.19 7.47 1.30
N LEU A 55 -5.18 6.68 0.22
CA LEU A 55 -3.96 6.46 -0.57
C LEU A 55 -3.44 7.72 -1.30
N LYS A 56 -4.27 8.76 -1.45
CA LYS A 56 -3.88 10.02 -2.09
C LYS A 56 -3.40 11.05 -1.07
N ASP A 57 -4.01 11.04 0.11
CA ASP A 57 -3.68 11.98 1.19
C ASP A 57 -2.39 11.61 1.93
N PHE A 58 -2.06 10.31 1.96
CA PHE A 58 -0.88 9.80 2.67
C PHE A 58 0.20 9.26 1.72
N PRO A 59 1.49 9.44 2.07
CA PRO A 59 2.58 8.83 1.31
C PRO A 59 2.49 7.30 1.39
N ALA A 60 2.69 6.62 0.27
CA ALA A 60 2.41 5.19 0.15
C ALA A 60 3.25 4.29 1.09
N GLU A 61 4.46 4.72 1.46
CA GLU A 61 5.31 4.02 2.42
C GLU A 61 4.70 3.94 3.83
N LEU A 62 3.74 4.80 4.18
CA LEU A 62 3.00 4.71 5.44
C LEU A 62 2.36 3.33 5.60
N PHE A 63 1.82 2.78 4.50
CA PHE A 63 1.14 1.48 4.52
C PHE A 63 2.11 0.31 4.64
N LEU A 64 3.39 0.51 4.31
CA LEU A 64 4.45 -0.44 4.67
C LEU A 64 4.79 -0.35 6.17
N GLN A 65 4.72 0.84 6.77
CA GLN A 65 4.90 1.04 8.22
C GLN A 65 3.67 0.61 9.05
N ARG A 66 2.53 0.37 8.39
CA ARG A 66 1.23 -0.01 8.95
C ARG A 66 0.68 -1.22 8.21
N THR A 67 1.36 -2.35 8.34
CA THR A 67 1.12 -3.57 7.54
C THR A 67 -0.30 -4.12 7.67
N ASP A 68 -1.05 -3.77 8.70
CA ASP A 68 -2.41 -4.28 8.92
C ASP A 68 -3.36 -3.98 7.75
N PHE A 69 -3.19 -2.84 7.08
CA PHE A 69 -3.97 -2.53 5.87
C PHE A 69 -3.69 -3.56 4.77
N ILE A 70 -2.42 -3.81 4.49
CA ILE A 70 -1.99 -4.72 3.44
C ILE A 70 -2.38 -6.17 3.79
N LYS A 71 -2.13 -6.60 5.03
CA LYS A 71 -2.51 -7.92 5.55
C LYS A 71 -4.02 -8.16 5.41
N ASN A 72 -4.84 -7.17 5.79
CA ASN A 72 -6.30 -7.31 5.66
C ASN A 72 -6.76 -7.32 4.21
N LEU A 73 -6.18 -6.51 3.32
CA LEU A 73 -6.49 -6.59 1.89
C LEU A 73 -6.15 -7.96 1.30
N PHE A 74 -5.00 -8.55 1.63
CA PHE A 74 -4.66 -9.91 1.21
C PHE A 74 -5.60 -10.97 1.79
N ARG A 75 -6.00 -10.85 3.07
CA ARG A 75 -7.01 -11.72 3.67
C ARG A 75 -8.31 -11.68 2.85
N ILE A 76 -8.74 -10.47 2.48
CA ILE A 76 -9.97 -10.21 1.73
C ILE A 76 -9.95 -10.84 0.32
N LEU A 77 -8.79 -11.01 -0.30
CA LEU A 77 -8.67 -11.71 -1.59
C LEU A 77 -9.13 -13.18 -1.52
N ASN A 78 -9.28 -13.76 -0.33
CA ASN A 78 -9.80 -15.12 -0.12
C ASN A 78 -11.30 -15.16 0.22
N GLU A 79 -11.99 -14.02 0.22
CA GLU A 79 -13.45 -13.97 0.43
C GLU A 79 -14.19 -14.57 -0.77
N LYS A 80 -15.48 -14.87 -0.61
CA LYS A 80 -16.32 -15.42 -1.71
C LYS A 80 -17.00 -14.34 -2.54
N ASN A 81 -17.15 -13.14 -1.99
CA ASN A 81 -17.87 -12.05 -2.65
C ASN A 81 -16.96 -11.38 -3.68
N LEU A 82 -17.31 -11.52 -4.97
CA LEU A 82 -16.52 -10.99 -6.09
C LEU A 82 -16.36 -9.47 -6.06
N GLU A 83 -17.36 -8.72 -5.59
CA GLU A 83 -17.28 -7.25 -5.50
C GLU A 83 -16.27 -6.81 -4.43
N ILE A 84 -16.24 -7.52 -3.29
CA ILE A 84 -15.25 -7.31 -2.24
C ILE A 84 -13.85 -7.62 -2.79
N ILE A 85 -13.67 -8.77 -3.43
CA ILE A 85 -12.37 -9.18 -4.00
C ILE A 85 -11.90 -8.17 -5.04
N TYR A 86 -12.79 -7.73 -5.94
CA TYR A 86 -12.48 -6.74 -6.96
C TYR A 86 -12.04 -5.42 -6.34
N SER A 87 -12.77 -4.92 -5.34
CA SER A 87 -12.44 -3.69 -4.62
C SER A 87 -11.07 -3.79 -3.96
N ALA A 88 -10.78 -4.90 -3.26
CA ALA A 88 -9.49 -5.12 -2.62
C ALA A 88 -8.35 -5.21 -3.64
N THR A 89 -8.57 -5.89 -4.76
CA THR A 89 -7.60 -6.03 -5.85
C THR A 89 -7.26 -4.67 -6.45
N SER A 90 -8.28 -3.85 -6.76
CA SER A 90 -8.09 -2.50 -7.27
C SER A 90 -7.30 -1.63 -6.30
N CYS A 91 -7.63 -1.68 -5.00
CA CYS A 91 -6.91 -0.98 -3.95
C CYS A 91 -5.42 -1.38 -3.87
N LEU A 92 -5.14 -2.69 -3.90
CA LEU A 92 -3.76 -3.22 -3.89
C LEU A 92 -2.96 -2.79 -5.13
N ILE A 93 -3.58 -2.79 -6.31
CA ILE A 93 -2.94 -2.32 -7.54
C ILE A 93 -2.54 -0.84 -7.41
N SER A 94 -3.44 0.01 -6.93
CA SER A 94 -3.17 1.44 -6.75
C SER A 94 -2.09 1.69 -5.69
N LEU A 95 -2.10 0.96 -4.58
CA LEU A 95 -1.02 1.02 -3.58
C LEU A 95 0.32 0.62 -4.20
N CYS A 96 0.37 -0.46 -4.99
CA CYS A 96 1.60 -0.87 -5.69
C CYS A 96 2.09 0.22 -6.65
N CYS A 97 1.19 0.83 -7.43
CA CYS A 97 1.55 1.93 -8.32
C CYS A 97 2.12 3.13 -7.53
N ALA A 98 1.48 3.51 -6.43
CA ALA A 98 1.94 4.61 -5.58
C ALA A 98 3.32 4.33 -4.97
N LEU A 99 3.56 3.10 -4.48
CA LEU A 99 4.87 2.67 -3.97
C LEU A 99 5.95 2.69 -5.05
N ILE A 100 5.65 2.22 -6.27
CA ILE A 100 6.58 2.29 -7.40
C ILE A 100 6.96 3.76 -7.67
N THR A 101 5.98 4.66 -7.70
CA THR A 101 6.21 6.09 -7.92
C THR A 101 7.12 6.67 -6.83
N ARG A 102 6.89 6.33 -5.56
CA ARG A 102 7.76 6.75 -4.45
C ARG A 102 9.19 6.22 -4.62
N ILE A 103 9.35 4.94 -4.96
CA ILE A 103 10.67 4.36 -5.22
C ILE A 103 11.43 5.12 -6.30
N TYR A 104 10.77 5.44 -7.42
CA TYR A 104 11.41 6.20 -8.50
C TYR A 104 11.82 7.61 -8.07
N TYR A 105 10.95 8.31 -7.34
CA TYR A 105 11.27 9.62 -6.78
C TYR A 105 12.52 9.59 -5.90
N HIS A 106 12.71 8.53 -5.10
CA HIS A 106 13.90 8.37 -4.27
C HIS A 106 15.15 7.90 -5.02
N LEU A 107 15.00 7.17 -6.13
CA LEU A 107 16.13 6.74 -6.97
C LEU A 107 16.73 7.88 -7.78
N ASP A 108 15.89 8.79 -8.28
CA ASP A 108 16.30 9.97 -9.02
C ASP A 108 15.15 10.99 -9.01
N PRO A 109 15.30 12.14 -8.32
CA PRO A 109 14.26 13.17 -8.25
C PRO A 109 13.86 13.73 -9.62
N ASN A 110 14.72 13.61 -10.64
CA ASN A 110 14.45 14.03 -12.01
C ASN A 110 13.81 12.91 -12.88
N ASN A 111 13.76 11.66 -12.40
CA ASN A 111 13.03 10.57 -13.05
C ASN A 111 11.53 10.67 -12.76
N TYR A 112 10.89 11.70 -13.31
CA TYR A 112 9.43 11.74 -13.43
C TYR A 112 8.91 10.83 -14.57
N VAL A 113 9.81 10.23 -15.36
CA VAL A 113 9.44 9.52 -16.60
C VAL A 113 9.41 8.00 -16.43
N TYR A 114 8.21 7.46 -16.64
CA TYR A 114 7.89 6.03 -16.72
C TYR A 114 8.63 5.36 -17.88
N SER A 115 9.61 4.50 -17.60
CA SER A 115 10.22 3.61 -18.60
C SER A 115 9.61 2.21 -18.48
N SER A 116 8.90 1.75 -19.52
CA SER A 116 8.14 0.50 -19.52
C SER A 116 8.97 -0.74 -19.15
N ARG A 117 10.28 -0.75 -19.46
CA ARG A 117 11.19 -1.86 -19.14
C ARG A 117 11.59 -1.93 -17.66
N LYS A 118 11.92 -0.79 -17.03
CA LYS A 118 12.22 -0.76 -15.59
C LYS A 118 10.98 -1.10 -14.76
N LEU A 119 9.80 -0.75 -15.26
CA LEU A 119 8.52 -0.98 -14.60
C LEU A 119 8.17 -2.45 -14.39
N ILE A 120 8.49 -3.33 -15.36
CA ILE A 120 8.14 -4.76 -15.29
C ILE A 120 8.95 -5.45 -14.18
N PHE A 121 10.24 -5.12 -14.08
CA PHE A 121 11.11 -5.64 -13.03
C PHE A 121 10.66 -5.15 -11.65
N LEU A 122 10.43 -3.84 -11.51
CA LEU A 122 9.96 -3.25 -10.25
C LEU A 122 8.58 -3.77 -9.83
N LYS A 123 7.65 -3.98 -10.77
CA LYS A 123 6.33 -4.56 -10.45
C LYS A 123 6.46 -5.97 -9.86
N LYS A 124 7.24 -6.85 -10.50
CA LYS A 124 7.46 -8.21 -9.99
C LYS A 124 8.19 -8.22 -8.65
N TRP A 125 9.22 -7.39 -8.52
CA TRP A 125 9.97 -7.26 -7.27
C TRP A 125 9.09 -6.72 -6.15
N LEU A 126 8.32 -5.65 -6.40
CA LEU A 126 7.49 -5.00 -5.39
C LEU A 126 6.38 -5.92 -4.90
N ILE A 127 5.70 -6.64 -5.80
CA ILE A 127 4.69 -7.62 -5.41
C ILE A 127 5.33 -8.69 -4.51
N SER A 128 6.48 -9.22 -4.91
CA SER A 128 7.19 -10.23 -4.12
C SER A 128 7.70 -9.70 -2.78
N PHE A 129 8.14 -8.45 -2.74
CA PHE A 129 8.59 -7.75 -1.54
C PHE A 129 7.41 -7.52 -0.59
N ILE A 130 6.31 -6.94 -1.06
CA ILE A 130 5.13 -6.67 -0.24
C ILE A 130 4.57 -7.96 0.36
N ILE A 131 4.48 -9.03 -0.44
CA ILE A 131 4.03 -10.34 0.05
C ILE A 131 4.96 -10.81 1.16
N ARG A 132 6.27 -10.91 0.92
CA ARG A 132 7.23 -11.39 1.93
C ARG A 132 7.24 -10.52 3.18
N PHE A 133 7.31 -9.20 3.00
CA PHE A 133 7.35 -8.23 4.08
C PHE A 133 6.11 -8.33 4.97
N CYS A 134 4.92 -8.46 4.38
CA CYS A 134 3.68 -8.56 5.14
C CYS A 134 3.39 -9.95 5.72
N THR A 135 4.03 -11.02 5.22
CA THR A 135 3.92 -12.38 5.78
C THR A 135 4.96 -12.70 6.86
N CYS A 136 6.07 -11.94 6.92
CA CYS A 136 7.17 -12.16 7.87
C CYS A 136 7.12 -11.25 9.11
N LEU A 137 6.21 -10.27 9.13
CA LEU A 137 5.86 -9.40 10.27
C LEU A 137 4.53 -9.86 10.87
#